data_AF-A0A3P9PQL2-F1
#
_entry.id   AF-A0A3P9PQL2-F1
#
_cell.length_a   1.000
_cell.length_b   1.000
_cell.length_c   1.000
_cell.angle_alpha   90.00
_cell.angle_beta   90.00
_cell.angle_gamma   90.00
#
_symmetry.space_group_name_H-M   'P 1'
#
loop_
_entity.id
_entity.type
_entity.pdbx_description
1 polymer ?
#
loop_
_entity_poly.entity_id
_entity_poly.type
_entity_poly.pdbx_seq_one_letter_code
_entity_poly.pdbx_strand_id
1 'polypeptide(L)'
;MSASLMPRACRRKVIMLVLIALSILHIAAIILLLAATIDNAWWVTSTTSTDVWGRWVLTNNKWNMTDLPNNYPTDYLQAVQATTVLACIFSIIGLFVFIAQLFTLPKGRRFTISGVFQALACLFIMIAASIYTDRFHTNEKSIGNYGHSFILAWIAFGLTFISSIVYFVLRKK
;
A
#
# COMPACT_ATOMS: atom_id res chain seq x y z
N MET A 1 -0.24 29.65 -22.34
CA MET A 1 -1.34 30.10 -21.47
C MET A 1 -0.86 29.96 -20.02
N SER A 2 -0.47 31.10 -19.43
CA SER A 2 0.46 31.17 -18.30
C SER A 2 -0.23 31.03 -16.94
N ALA A 3 0.25 30.11 -16.10
CA ALA A 3 -0.12 30.00 -14.68
C ALA A 3 0.37 31.18 -13.80
N SER A 4 0.76 32.31 -14.40
CA SER A 4 1.32 33.49 -13.71
C SER A 4 0.28 34.46 -13.16
N LEU A 5 -1.00 34.37 -13.55
CA LEU A 5 -2.04 35.37 -13.20
C LEU A 5 -2.90 35.04 -11.97
N MET A 6 -2.69 33.90 -11.30
CA MET A 6 -3.46 33.58 -10.09
C MET A 6 -3.04 34.48 -8.90
N PRO A 7 -3.99 35.16 -8.22
CA PRO A 7 -3.72 35.98 -7.05
C PRO A 7 -2.95 35.21 -5.97
N ARG A 8 -1.98 35.85 -5.30
CA ARG A 8 -1.13 35.21 -4.27
C ARG A 8 -1.95 34.50 -3.17
N ALA A 9 -3.12 35.05 -2.82
CA ALA A 9 -4.06 34.46 -1.87
C ALA A 9 -4.72 33.16 -2.40
N CYS A 10 -5.15 33.15 -3.67
CA CYS A 10 -5.72 31.98 -4.33
C CYS A 10 -4.68 30.83 -4.41
N ARG A 11 -3.43 31.17 -4.77
CA ARG A 11 -2.31 30.21 -4.81
C ARG A 11 -1.94 29.63 -3.43
N ARG A 12 -2.20 30.32 -2.32
CA ARG A 12 -1.99 29.77 -0.96
C ARG A 12 -3.09 28.78 -0.59
N LYS A 13 -4.36 29.11 -0.85
CA LYS A 13 -5.50 28.23 -0.56
C LYS A 13 -5.38 26.89 -1.29
N VAL A 14 -5.04 26.90 -2.57
CA VAL A 14 -4.85 25.66 -3.36
C VAL A 14 -3.79 24.74 -2.77
N ILE A 15 -2.65 25.28 -2.31
CA ILE A 15 -1.57 24.45 -1.75
C ILE A 15 -1.94 23.84 -0.40
N MET A 16 -2.71 24.56 0.43
CA MET A 16 -3.22 23.99 1.68
C MET A 16 -4.17 22.82 1.41
N LEU A 17 -5.06 22.94 0.41
CA LEU A 17 -5.93 21.84 0.01
C LEU A 17 -5.15 20.63 -0.49
N VAL A 18 -4.10 20.84 -1.30
CA VAL A 18 -3.23 19.76 -1.78
C VAL A 18 -2.52 19.06 -0.63
N LEU A 19 -2.02 19.80 0.37
CA LEU A 19 -1.38 19.21 1.54
C LEU A 19 -2.36 18.36 2.36
N ILE A 20 -3.58 18.85 2.59
CA ILE A 20 -4.61 18.10 3.31
C ILE A 20 -4.99 16.84 2.54
N ALA A 21 -5.22 16.95 1.23
CA ALA A 21 -5.52 15.81 0.37
C ALA A 21 -4.38 14.78 0.37
N LEU A 22 -3.13 15.23 0.37
CA LEU A 22 -1.95 14.36 0.45
C LEU A 22 -1.86 13.65 1.82
N SER A 23 -2.16 14.33 2.92
CA SER A 23 -2.26 13.70 4.25
C SER A 23 -3.30 12.59 4.27
N ILE A 24 -4.51 12.87 3.77
CA ILE A 24 -5.62 11.91 3.72
C ILE A 24 -5.24 10.72 2.83
N LEU A 25 -4.66 10.99 1.66
CA LEU A 25 -4.21 9.96 0.72
C LEU A 25 -3.15 9.04 1.35
N HIS A 26 -2.19 9.61 2.10
CA HIS A 26 -1.16 8.83 2.79
C HIS A 26 -1.78 7.94 3.89
N ILE A 27 -2.67 8.50 4.71
CA ILE A 27 -3.37 7.74 5.77
C ILE A 27 -4.22 6.62 5.17
N ALA A 28 -4.96 6.90 4.09
CA ALA A 28 -5.73 5.89 3.37
C ALA A 28 -4.83 4.77 2.85
N ALA A 29 -3.68 5.10 2.27
CA ALA A 29 -2.71 4.11 1.81
C ALA A 29 -2.22 3.21 2.96
N ILE A 30 -1.92 3.77 4.14
CA ILE A 30 -1.52 2.98 5.32
C ILE A 30 -2.63 2.02 5.74
N ILE A 31 -3.88 2.50 5.82
CA ILE A 31 -5.02 1.66 6.20
C ILE A 31 -5.19 0.51 5.22
N LEU A 32 -5.10 0.78 3.91
CA LEU A 32 -5.21 -0.26 2.89
C LEU A 32 -4.05 -1.25 2.93
N LEU A 33 -2.82 -0.79 3.17
CA LEU A 33 -1.65 -1.68 3.34
C LEU A 33 -1.81 -2.61 4.55
N LEU A 34 -2.27 -2.08 5.69
CA LEU A 34 -2.52 -2.86 6.89
C LEU A 34 -3.67 -3.86 6.69
N ALA A 35 -4.78 -3.41 6.09
CA ALA A 35 -5.92 -4.27 5.77
C ALA A 35 -5.52 -5.39 4.80
N ALA A 36 -4.79 -5.06 3.74
CA ALA A 36 -4.24 -6.06 2.82
C ALA A 36 -3.31 -7.03 3.55
N THR A 37 -2.49 -6.58 4.49
CA THR A 37 -1.51 -7.47 5.17
C THR A 37 -2.16 -8.39 6.21
N ILE A 38 -3.26 -7.98 6.85
CA ILE A 38 -3.85 -8.70 8.00
C ILE A 38 -5.07 -9.53 7.59
N ASP A 39 -5.88 -9.05 6.65
CA ASP A 39 -7.18 -9.66 6.35
C ASP A 39 -7.05 -10.92 5.51
N ASN A 40 -7.90 -11.92 5.80
CA ASN A 40 -7.64 -13.30 5.43
C ASN A 40 -8.09 -13.68 4.00
N ALA A 41 -7.99 -12.76 3.04
CA ALA A 41 -8.65 -12.81 1.74
C ALA A 41 -7.76 -12.36 0.56
N TRP A 42 -6.55 -12.88 0.44
CA TRP A 42 -5.71 -12.71 -0.76
C TRP A 42 -6.17 -13.61 -1.89
N TRP A 43 -6.53 -14.86 -1.57
CA TRP A 43 -7.13 -15.78 -2.52
C TRP A 43 -8.26 -16.57 -1.88
N VAL A 44 -9.37 -16.69 -2.59
CA VAL A 44 -10.64 -17.22 -2.08
C VAL A 44 -11.22 -18.22 -3.07
N THR A 45 -11.67 -19.36 -2.55
CA THR A 45 -12.47 -20.38 -3.25
C THR A 45 -13.81 -20.55 -2.52
N SER A 46 -14.67 -21.46 -2.99
CA SER A 46 -15.94 -21.77 -2.32
C SER A 46 -15.77 -22.35 -0.90
N THR A 47 -14.60 -22.92 -0.60
CA THR A 47 -14.35 -23.62 0.68
C THR A 47 -13.03 -23.24 1.34
N THR A 48 -12.24 -22.35 0.74
CA THR A 48 -10.91 -21.97 1.23
C THR A 48 -10.72 -20.46 1.12
N SER A 49 -10.11 -19.85 2.14
CA SER A 49 -9.65 -18.47 2.11
C SER A 49 -8.20 -18.44 2.58
N THR A 50 -7.35 -17.73 1.85
CA THR A 50 -5.91 -17.68 2.11
C THR A 50 -5.46 -16.25 2.22
N ASP A 51 -4.45 -16.04 3.05
CA ASP A 51 -3.83 -14.76 3.31
C ASP A 51 -2.32 -14.88 3.24
N VAL A 52 -1.63 -13.81 3.61
CA VAL A 52 -0.16 -13.75 3.54
C VAL A 52 0.49 -14.65 4.61
N TRP A 53 -0.24 -15.03 5.65
CA TRP A 53 0.22 -15.76 6.84
C TRP A 53 -0.23 -17.22 6.87
N GLY A 54 -1.39 -17.55 6.32
CA GLY A 54 -1.95 -18.88 6.43
C GLY A 54 -3.18 -19.14 5.57
N ARG A 55 -3.80 -20.31 5.83
CA ARG A 55 -4.93 -20.83 5.08
C ARG A 55 -6.07 -21.24 5.99
N TRP A 56 -7.25 -20.74 5.67
CA TRP A 56 -8.51 -21.08 6.30
C TRP A 56 -9.31 -22.02 5.39
N VAL A 57 -9.78 -23.14 5.93
CA VAL A 57 -10.59 -24.12 5.19
C VAL A 57 -11.91 -24.31 5.91
N LEU A 58 -13.00 -24.25 5.14
CA LEU A 58 -14.36 -24.49 5.61
C LEU A 58 -14.60 -26.00 5.71
N THR A 59 -14.69 -26.51 6.94
CA THR A 59 -15.00 -27.92 7.21
C THR A 59 -16.20 -27.99 8.15
N ASN A 60 -17.25 -28.74 7.79
CA ASN A 60 -18.47 -28.88 8.59
C ASN A 60 -19.09 -27.53 9.03
N ASN A 61 -19.20 -26.57 8.10
CA ASN A 61 -19.68 -25.20 8.35
C ASN A 61 -18.87 -24.39 9.38
N LYS A 62 -17.62 -24.77 9.65
CA LYS A 62 -16.70 -24.01 10.51
C LYS A 62 -15.40 -23.71 9.79
N TRP A 63 -14.91 -22.49 9.95
CA TRP A 63 -13.62 -22.06 9.43
C TRP A 63 -12.51 -22.52 10.36
N ASN A 64 -11.63 -23.38 9.84
CA ASN A 64 -10.47 -23.87 10.58
C ASN A 64 -9.20 -23.34 9.93
N MET A 65 -8.29 -22.82 10.75
CA MET A 65 -6.95 -22.49 10.29
C MET A 65 -6.16 -23.79 10.13
N THR A 66 -5.54 -23.95 8.97
CA THR A 66 -4.80 -25.16 8.58
C THR A 66 -3.44 -24.78 8.04
N ASP A 67 -2.48 -25.69 8.14
CA ASP A 67 -1.18 -25.50 7.53
C ASP A 67 -1.29 -25.34 6.01
N LEU A 68 -0.34 -24.62 5.45
CA LEU A 68 -0.18 -24.49 4.01
C LEU A 68 0.13 -25.87 3.39
N PRO A 69 -0.31 -26.14 2.15
CA PRO A 69 0.03 -27.38 1.46
C PRO A 69 1.55 -27.62 1.39
N ASN A 70 1.99 -28.89 1.41
CA ASN A 70 3.42 -29.23 1.31
C ASN A 70 4.10 -28.73 0.02
N ASN A 71 3.33 -28.49 -1.04
CA ASN A 71 3.84 -27.96 -2.31
C ASN A 71 3.74 -26.43 -2.42
N TYR A 72 3.36 -25.74 -1.35
CA TYR A 72 3.23 -24.29 -1.37
C TYR A 72 4.62 -23.64 -1.48
N PRO A 73 4.83 -22.67 -2.38
CA PRO A 73 6.15 -22.09 -2.62
C PRO A 73 6.58 -21.17 -1.45
N THR A 74 7.12 -21.77 -0.38
CA THR A 74 7.43 -21.12 0.90
C THR A 74 8.38 -19.93 0.77
N ASP A 75 9.41 -20.05 -0.07
CA ASP A 75 10.43 -19.00 -0.23
C ASP A 75 9.81 -17.73 -0.83
N TYR A 76 8.91 -17.90 -1.80
CA TYR A 76 8.16 -16.79 -2.40
C TYR A 76 7.16 -16.22 -1.40
N LEU A 77 6.56 -17.04 -0.53
CA LEU A 77 5.62 -16.56 0.48
C LEU A 77 6.34 -15.71 1.53
N GLN A 78 7.52 -16.14 1.97
CA GLN A 78 8.36 -15.35 2.88
C GLN A 78 8.76 -14.02 2.25
N ALA A 79 9.05 -13.99 0.94
CA ALA A 79 9.30 -12.74 0.22
C ALA A 79 8.06 -11.83 0.21
N VAL A 80 6.87 -12.37 -0.06
CA VAL A 80 5.61 -11.61 0.02
C VAL A 80 5.38 -11.07 1.44
N GLN A 81 5.53 -11.90 2.47
CA GLN A 81 5.41 -11.52 3.89
C GLN A 81 6.37 -10.38 4.27
N ALA A 82 7.66 -10.55 3.96
CA ALA A 82 8.66 -9.54 4.29
C ALA A 82 8.37 -8.21 3.57
N THR A 83 7.99 -8.27 2.30
CA THR A 83 7.74 -7.06 1.50
C THR A 83 6.43 -6.36 1.87
N THR A 84 5.34 -7.06 2.22
CA THR A 84 4.12 -6.42 2.73
C THR A 84 4.35 -5.72 4.08
N VAL A 85 5.12 -6.34 4.97
CA VAL A 85 5.51 -5.73 6.27
C VAL A 85 6.39 -4.50 6.06
N LEU A 86 7.41 -4.60 5.20
CA LEU A 86 8.26 -3.45 4.87
C LEU A 86 7.46 -2.30 4.26
N ALA A 87 6.48 -2.59 3.39
CA ALA A 87 5.60 -1.57 2.83
C ALA A 87 4.83 -0.80 3.92
N CYS A 88 4.26 -1.51 4.90
CA CYS A 88 3.58 -0.91 6.04
C CYS A 88 4.53 -0.02 6.87
N ILE A 89 5.70 -0.55 7.24
CA ILE A 89 6.70 0.16 8.05
C ILE A 89 7.14 1.44 7.37
N PHE A 90 7.54 1.37 6.09
CA PHE A 90 8.02 2.53 5.38
C PHE A 90 6.93 3.58 5.15
N SER A 91 5.68 3.19 4.90
CA SER A 91 4.59 4.16 4.78
C SER A 91 4.31 4.86 6.13
N ILE A 92 4.29 4.13 7.24
CA ILE A 92 4.11 4.71 8.58
C ILE A 92 5.25 5.69 8.93
N ILE A 93 6.50 5.30 8.69
CA ILE A 93 7.66 6.19 8.89
C ILE A 93 7.56 7.41 7.97
N GLY A 94 7.17 7.21 6.72
CA GLY A 94 6.95 8.27 5.74
C GLY A 94 5.94 9.32 6.22
N LEU A 95 4.85 8.90 6.86
CA LEU A 95 3.84 9.79 7.45
C LEU A 95 4.41 10.59 8.63
N PHE A 96 5.14 9.95 9.55
CA PHE A 96 5.77 10.68 10.67
C PHE A 96 6.79 11.70 10.17
N VAL A 97 7.62 11.33 9.20
CA VAL A 97 8.57 12.24 8.55
C VAL A 97 7.85 13.39 7.86
N PHE A 98 6.72 13.12 7.19
CA PHE A 98 5.91 14.17 6.58
C PHE A 98 5.41 15.18 7.62
N ILE A 99 4.85 14.70 8.73
CA ILE A 99 4.37 15.54 9.83
C ILE A 99 5.53 16.35 10.41
N ALA A 100 6.68 15.73 10.64
CA ALA A 100 7.87 16.45 11.10
C ALA A 100 8.30 17.54 10.10
N GLN A 101 8.29 17.25 8.78
CA GLN A 101 8.62 18.22 7.74
C GLN A 101 7.61 19.37 7.63
N LEU A 102 6.33 19.15 7.96
CA LEU A 102 5.32 20.21 8.01
C LEU A 102 5.72 21.32 9.00
N PHE A 103 6.34 20.98 10.12
CA PHE A 103 6.76 21.96 11.13
C PHE A 103 8.22 22.40 10.97
N THR A 104 9.15 21.48 10.74
CA THR A 104 10.60 21.74 10.79
C THR A 104 11.21 22.28 9.49
N LEU A 105 10.63 21.93 8.34
CA LEU A 105 11.27 22.21 7.06
C LEU A 105 11.26 23.73 6.71
N PRO A 106 12.34 24.31 6.18
CA PRO A 106 12.32 25.70 5.70
C PRO A 106 11.36 25.90 4.52
N LYS A 107 10.84 27.13 4.42
CA LYS A 107 10.04 27.58 3.27
C LYS A 107 10.83 27.39 1.97
N GLY A 108 10.16 26.89 0.93
CA GLY A 108 10.75 26.63 -0.39
C GLY A 108 11.28 25.20 -0.61
N ARG A 109 11.47 24.39 0.45
CA ARG A 109 11.99 23.02 0.32
C ARG A 109 10.89 21.98 0.08
N ARG A 110 11.24 20.86 -0.55
CA ARG A 110 10.33 19.75 -0.89
C ARG A 110 10.24 18.72 0.23
N PHE A 111 9.15 17.95 0.25
CA PHE A 111 8.94 16.84 1.17
C PHE A 111 9.67 15.56 0.73
N THR A 112 10.91 15.69 0.24
CA THR A 112 11.66 14.63 -0.46
C THR A 112 11.84 13.39 0.41
N ILE A 113 12.20 13.54 1.69
CA ILE A 113 12.44 12.39 2.58
C ILE A 113 11.16 11.58 2.78
N SER A 114 10.01 12.23 3.04
CA SER A 114 8.73 11.53 3.11
C SER A 114 8.38 10.85 1.78
N GLY A 115 8.62 11.53 0.66
CA GLY A 115 8.46 10.97 -0.69
C GLY A 115 9.30 9.73 -0.96
N VAL A 116 10.54 9.66 -0.45
CA VAL A 116 11.41 8.47 -0.54
C VAL A 116 10.83 7.30 0.23
N PHE A 117 10.41 7.52 1.48
CA PHE A 117 9.78 6.46 2.28
C PHE A 117 8.49 5.95 1.63
N GLN A 118 7.69 6.86 1.09
CA GLN A 118 6.47 6.50 0.37
C GLN A 118 6.76 5.78 -0.97
N ALA A 119 7.86 6.12 -1.65
CA ALA A 119 8.33 5.41 -2.84
C ALA A 119 8.79 3.99 -2.50
N LEU A 120 9.51 3.82 -1.38
CA LEU A 120 9.91 2.51 -0.89
C LEU A 120 8.69 1.65 -0.54
N ALA A 121 7.71 2.22 0.16
CA ALA A 121 6.45 1.53 0.45
C ALA A 121 5.74 1.07 -0.83
N CYS A 122 5.66 1.96 -1.82
CA CYS A 122 5.13 1.66 -3.15
C CYS A 122 5.87 0.50 -3.86
N LEU A 123 7.21 0.53 -3.82
CA LEU A 123 8.03 -0.54 -4.41
C LEU A 123 7.78 -1.88 -3.73
N PHE A 124 7.77 -1.93 -2.39
CA PHE A 124 7.61 -3.18 -1.67
C PHE A 124 6.23 -3.82 -1.87
N ILE A 125 5.14 -3.04 -1.83
CA ILE A 125 3.81 -3.60 -2.09
C ILE A 125 3.63 -4.07 -3.53
N MET A 126 4.24 -3.38 -4.50
CA MET A 126 4.24 -3.81 -5.90
C MET A 126 4.98 -5.14 -6.07
N ILE A 127 6.14 -5.31 -5.41
CA ILE A 127 6.89 -6.58 -5.42
C ILE A 127 6.05 -7.70 -4.81
N ALA A 128 5.45 -7.47 -3.63
CA ALA A 128 4.58 -8.45 -2.97
C ALA A 128 3.44 -8.92 -3.88
N ALA A 129 2.68 -7.98 -4.44
CA ALA A 129 1.53 -8.28 -5.30
C ALA A 129 1.95 -8.96 -6.60
N SER A 130 3.10 -8.57 -7.18
CA SER A 130 3.61 -9.17 -8.42
C SER A 130 4.09 -10.60 -8.22
N ILE A 131 4.87 -10.87 -7.15
CA ILE A 131 5.28 -12.23 -6.78
C ILE A 131 4.05 -13.09 -6.52
N TYR A 132 3.06 -12.56 -5.79
CA TYR A 132 1.84 -13.30 -5.49
C TYR A 132 1.10 -13.70 -6.77
N THR A 133 0.98 -12.76 -7.73
CA THR A 133 0.32 -12.98 -9.03
C THR A 133 1.01 -14.04 -9.89
N ASP A 134 2.35 -14.07 -9.87
CA ASP A 134 3.17 -14.94 -10.71
C ASP A 134 3.29 -16.36 -10.14
N ARG A 135 3.37 -16.50 -8.82
CA ARG A 135 3.79 -17.75 -8.17
C ARG A 135 2.65 -18.53 -7.51
N PHE A 136 1.58 -17.86 -7.13
CA PHE A 136 0.51 -18.48 -6.35
C PHE A 136 -0.75 -18.66 -7.18
N HIS A 137 -1.43 -19.79 -6.95
CA HIS A 137 -2.74 -20.10 -7.51
C HIS A 137 -2.86 -20.02 -9.05
N THR A 138 -1.73 -20.09 -9.77
CA THR A 138 -1.68 -20.02 -11.24
C THR A 138 -2.46 -21.15 -11.91
N ASN A 139 -2.42 -22.34 -11.33
CA ASN A 139 -3.12 -23.54 -11.78
C ASN A 139 -4.51 -23.72 -11.15
N GLU A 140 -4.90 -22.85 -10.21
CA GLU A 140 -6.14 -22.95 -9.43
C GLU A 140 -7.18 -21.89 -9.84
N LYS A 141 -6.92 -21.14 -10.91
CA LYS A 141 -7.81 -20.08 -11.43
C LYS A 141 -9.21 -20.56 -11.83
N SER A 142 -9.38 -21.85 -12.10
CA SER A 142 -10.69 -22.44 -12.39
C SER A 142 -11.55 -22.65 -11.15
N ILE A 143 -10.95 -22.67 -9.96
CA ILE A 143 -11.63 -23.01 -8.69
C ILE A 143 -11.61 -21.88 -7.66
N GLY A 144 -10.87 -20.80 -7.92
CA GLY A 144 -10.73 -19.66 -7.01
C GLY A 144 -10.48 -18.35 -7.73
N ASN A 145 -10.53 -17.26 -6.96
CA ASN A 145 -10.29 -15.91 -7.44
C ASN A 145 -9.47 -15.11 -6.42
N TYR A 146 -8.83 -14.04 -6.91
CA TYR A 146 -8.22 -13.04 -6.03
C TYR A 146 -9.27 -12.41 -5.13
N GLY A 147 -8.99 -12.41 -3.83
CA GLY A 147 -9.88 -11.85 -2.83
C GLY A 147 -9.67 -10.34 -2.64
N HIS A 148 -10.45 -9.77 -1.72
CA HIS A 148 -10.45 -8.34 -1.47
C HIS A 148 -9.10 -7.82 -0.98
N SER A 149 -8.38 -8.54 -0.11
CA SER A 149 -7.05 -8.12 0.39
C SER A 149 -6.04 -7.92 -0.73
N PHE A 150 -6.07 -8.79 -1.74
CA PHE A 150 -5.19 -8.67 -2.91
C PHE A 150 -5.55 -7.45 -3.77
N ILE A 151 -6.84 -7.17 -3.95
CA ILE A 151 -7.30 -5.96 -4.65
C ILE A 151 -6.88 -4.70 -3.89
N LEU A 152 -7.02 -4.71 -2.56
CA LEU A 152 -6.56 -3.62 -1.70
C LEU A 152 -5.06 -3.37 -1.84
N ALA A 153 -4.23 -4.41 -1.99
CA ALA A 153 -2.80 -4.26 -2.20
C ALA A 153 -2.48 -3.47 -3.49
N TRP A 154 -3.19 -3.75 -4.59
CA TRP A 154 -3.03 -3.00 -5.85
C TRP A 154 -3.57 -1.58 -5.77
N ILE A 155 -4.67 -1.35 -5.04
CA ILE A 155 -5.16 0.01 -4.78
C ILE A 155 -4.13 0.78 -3.95
N ALA A 156 -3.60 0.16 -2.88
CA ALA A 156 -2.55 0.75 -2.04
C ALA A 156 -1.29 1.09 -2.84
N PHE A 157 -0.87 0.23 -3.77
CA PHE A 157 0.20 0.54 -4.73
C PHE A 157 -0.10 1.84 -5.50
N GLY A 158 -1.30 1.99 -6.07
CA GLY A 158 -1.68 3.20 -6.79
C GLY A 158 -1.64 4.46 -5.92
N LEU A 159 -2.19 4.39 -4.70
CA LEU A 159 -2.21 5.52 -3.77
C LEU A 159 -0.79 5.91 -3.30
N THR A 160 0.05 4.93 -2.97
CA THR A 160 1.44 5.16 -2.57
C THR A 160 2.28 5.74 -3.71
N PHE A 161 2.05 5.28 -4.95
CA PHE A 161 2.71 5.81 -6.14
C PHE A 161 2.38 7.28 -6.39
N ILE A 162 1.08 7.61 -6.42
CA ILE A 162 0.60 8.98 -6.64
C ILE A 162 1.11 9.90 -5.54
N SER A 163 0.99 9.49 -4.26
CA SER A 163 1.45 10.30 -3.13
C SER A 163 2.96 10.53 -3.16
N SER A 164 3.77 9.52 -3.51
CA SER A 164 5.23 9.67 -3.65
C SER A 164 5.60 10.73 -4.70
N ILE A 165 4.98 10.70 -5.88
CA ILE A 165 5.20 11.71 -6.93
C ILE A 165 4.84 13.10 -6.41
N VAL A 166 3.68 13.26 -5.76
CA VAL A 166 3.25 14.55 -5.22
C VAL A 166 4.23 15.07 -4.17
N TYR A 167 4.77 14.20 -3.29
CA TYR A 167 5.81 14.58 -2.33
C TYR A 167 7.08 15.13 -2.98
N PHE A 168 7.50 14.57 -4.11
CA PHE A 168 8.68 15.05 -4.85
C PHE A 168 8.47 16.35 -5.62
N VAL A 169 7.23 16.62 -6.04
CA VAL A 169 6.88 17.83 -6.80
C VAL A 169 6.58 19.01 -5.86
N LEU A 170 5.92 18.75 -4.73
CA LEU A 170 5.41 19.79 -3.84
C LEU A 170 6.53 20.47 -3.03
N ARG A 171 6.52 21.80 -3.01
CA ARG A 171 7.44 22.64 -2.21
C ARG A 171 6.67 23.30 -1.07
N LYS A 172 7.24 23.26 0.13
CA LYS A 172 6.79 24.01 1.31
C LYS A 172 6.85 25.51 1.02
N LYS A 173 5.91 26.28 1.57
CA LYS A 173 5.79 27.73 1.37
C LYS A 173 6.18 28.52 2.61
#